data_AF-A0A7J3A4I3-F1
#
_entry.id   AF-A0A7J3A4I3-F1
#
_cell.length_a   1.000
_cell.length_b   1.000
_cell.length_c   1.000
_cell.angle_alpha   90.00
_cell.angle_beta   90.00
_cell.angle_gamma   90.00
#
_symmetry.space_group_name_H-M   'P 1'
#
loop_
_entity.id
_entity.type
_entity.pdbx_description
1 polymer ?
#
loop_
_entity_poly.entity_id
_entity_poly.type
_entity_poly.pdbx_seq_one_letter_code
_entity_poly.pdbx_strand_id
1 'polypeptide(L)'
;MILVVIIVTFLLVRLAPGDPTYILVGEVGDESFVKAMRERLGLDRPLYDQFVIYISNVFRGDLGYSYLRSEPVAKLIVERIPATLLLVLTAMFISALVGIIVGTIAAARRGVADLTLSTLSIIGISIPYFWLGQIILIVFAVWLGIFPLGGMVSVGYEYQGLEYFLDVLYHLTLPAMTLAIFNIAFTTKITRGSVLEALTQDYIVTARAKGIPESRVVFRHALRNALIPVVTYTGFNTGVLLVGAILTETVFAWPGMGSLLYDSIRLRDYPVVLGIFIYGSIIVILANLIVDVLYGIIDPRIRLR
;
A
#
# COMPACT_ATOMS: atom_id res chain seq x y z
N MET A 1 -13.98 -13.31 -4.13
CA MET A 1 -12.78 -12.78 -3.45
C MET A 1 -13.07 -12.42 -1.98
N ILE A 2 -14.00 -11.51 -1.67
CA ILE A 2 -14.28 -11.10 -0.27
C ILE A 2 -14.67 -12.27 0.63
N LEU A 3 -15.54 -13.18 0.17
CA LEU A 3 -15.92 -14.38 0.94
C LEU A 3 -14.71 -15.25 1.30
N VAL A 4 -13.75 -15.39 0.37
CA VAL A 4 -12.51 -16.13 0.61
C VAL A 4 -11.67 -15.43 1.68
N VAL A 5 -11.55 -14.11 1.61
CA VAL A 5 -10.85 -13.31 2.64
C VAL A 5 -11.51 -13.51 4.00
N ILE A 6 -12.84 -13.41 4.09
CA ILE A 6 -13.61 -13.60 5.33
C ILE A 6 -13.33 -14.99 5.93
N ILE A 7 -13.42 -16.05 5.12
CA ILE A 7 -13.18 -17.43 5.57
C ILE A 7 -11.73 -17.61 6.03
N VAL A 8 -10.77 -17.24 5.19
CA VAL A 8 -9.34 -17.46 5.46
C VAL A 8 -8.89 -16.67 6.68
N THR A 9 -9.26 -15.39 6.79
CA THR A 9 -8.86 -14.54 7.92
C THR A 9 -9.50 -15.00 9.23
N PHE A 10 -10.78 -15.40 9.19
CA PHE A 10 -11.44 -16.00 10.35
C PHE A 10 -10.71 -17.26 10.84
N LEU A 11 -10.38 -18.18 9.92
CA LEU A 11 -9.66 -19.41 10.27
C LEU A 11 -8.25 -19.11 10.80
N LEU A 12 -7.50 -18.21 10.16
CA LEU A 12 -6.15 -17.84 10.59
C LEU A 12 -6.14 -17.26 12.00
N VAL A 13 -7.09 -16.37 12.32
CA VAL A 13 -7.21 -15.77 13.64
C VAL A 13 -7.58 -16.81 14.70
N ARG A 14 -8.43 -17.80 14.37
CA ARG A 14 -8.84 -18.87 15.29
C ARG A 14 -7.78 -19.96 15.47
N LEU A 15 -6.93 -20.18 14.48
CA LEU A 15 -5.79 -21.09 14.56
C LEU A 15 -4.57 -20.46 15.25
N ALA A 16 -4.52 -19.13 15.34
CA ALA A 16 -3.44 -18.43 16.01
C ALA A 16 -3.41 -18.81 17.51
N PRO A 17 -2.24 -19.13 18.06
CA PRO A 17 -2.12 -19.60 19.44
C PRO A 17 -2.42 -18.49 20.45
N GLY A 18 -3.25 -18.83 21.44
CA GLY A 18 -3.54 -18.07 22.66
C GLY A 18 -4.82 -17.23 22.59
N ASP A 19 -5.41 -16.99 23.77
CA ASP A 19 -6.79 -16.56 23.89
C ASP A 19 -6.89 -15.03 24.18
N PRO A 20 -7.70 -14.29 23.40
CA PRO A 20 -7.83 -12.84 23.50
C PRO A 20 -8.39 -12.39 24.85
N THR A 21 -9.11 -13.26 25.56
CA THR A 21 -9.66 -12.95 26.88
C THR A 21 -8.59 -12.73 27.93
N TYR A 22 -7.42 -13.40 27.85
CA TYR A 22 -6.33 -13.21 28.82
C TYR A 22 -5.68 -11.82 28.74
N ILE A 23 -5.72 -11.15 27.59
CA ILE A 23 -5.21 -9.77 27.47
C ILE A 23 -6.14 -8.78 28.16
N LEU A 24 -7.45 -9.07 28.21
CA LEU A 24 -8.44 -8.21 28.86
C LEU A 24 -8.44 -8.33 30.39
N VAL A 25 -7.94 -9.45 30.94
CA VAL A 25 -7.91 -9.67 32.40
C VAL A 25 -6.60 -9.22 33.05
N GLY A 26 -5.53 -9.02 32.26
CA GLY A 26 -4.20 -8.67 32.76
C GLY A 26 -3.47 -9.86 33.41
N GLU A 27 -2.26 -9.62 33.96
CA GLU A 27 -1.41 -10.66 34.57
C GLU A 27 -2.00 -11.28 35.84
N VAL A 28 -3.01 -10.66 36.46
CA VAL A 28 -3.65 -11.09 37.70
C VAL A 28 -5.12 -11.43 37.42
N GLY A 29 -5.33 -12.39 36.51
CA GLY A 29 -6.66 -12.67 35.99
C GLY A 29 -7.48 -13.63 36.84
N ASP A 30 -8.61 -13.17 37.37
CA ASP A 30 -9.66 -14.02 37.94
C ASP A 30 -10.25 -14.93 36.83
N GLU A 31 -10.04 -16.25 36.95
CA GLU A 31 -10.52 -17.24 35.97
C GLU A 31 -12.04 -17.15 35.74
N SER A 32 -12.80 -16.67 36.74
CA SER A 32 -14.24 -16.48 36.60
C SER A 32 -14.59 -15.37 35.60
N PHE A 33 -13.79 -14.30 35.54
CA PHE A 33 -13.94 -13.21 34.57
C PHE A 33 -13.58 -13.67 33.16
N VAL A 34 -12.51 -14.47 33.01
CA VAL A 34 -12.12 -15.08 31.73
C VAL A 34 -13.28 -15.90 31.16
N LYS A 35 -13.89 -16.76 31.99
CA LYS A 35 -15.01 -17.61 31.58
C LYS A 35 -16.24 -16.78 31.19
N ALA A 36 -16.60 -15.77 31.98
CA ALA A 36 -17.71 -14.86 31.67
C ALA A 36 -17.48 -14.12 30.34
N MET A 37 -16.24 -13.71 30.04
CA MET A 37 -15.92 -13.08 28.75
C MET A 37 -15.95 -14.06 27.59
N ARG A 38 -15.50 -15.31 27.76
CA ARG A 38 -15.63 -16.31 26.70
C ARG A 38 -17.10 -16.53 26.31
N GLU A 39 -17.99 -16.66 27.28
CA GLU A 39 -19.44 -16.80 27.04
C GLU A 39 -20.02 -15.55 26.37
N ARG A 40 -19.69 -14.36 26.87
CA ARG A 40 -20.19 -13.09 26.29
C ARG A 40 -19.72 -12.89 24.85
N LEU A 41 -18.50 -13.32 24.53
CA LEU A 41 -17.89 -13.22 23.20
C LEU A 41 -18.27 -14.41 22.29
N GLY A 42 -19.03 -15.38 22.79
CA GLY A 42 -19.40 -16.60 22.06
C GLY A 42 -18.20 -17.48 21.68
N LEU A 43 -17.08 -17.35 22.39
CA LEU A 43 -15.85 -18.11 22.14
C LEU A 43 -15.96 -19.57 22.61
N ASP A 44 -16.94 -19.86 23.45
CA ASP A 44 -17.33 -21.17 23.96
C ASP A 44 -18.14 -22.00 22.95
N ARG A 45 -18.73 -21.34 21.94
CA ARG A 45 -19.55 -22.01 20.92
C ARG A 45 -18.70 -22.80 19.93
N PRO A 46 -19.25 -23.84 19.28
CA PRO A 46 -18.60 -24.49 18.15
C PRO A 46 -18.14 -23.50 17.07
N LEU A 47 -17.01 -23.78 16.42
CA LEU A 47 -16.42 -22.88 15.40
C LEU A 47 -17.39 -22.52 14.28
N TYR A 48 -18.28 -23.45 13.89
CA TYR A 48 -19.27 -23.20 12.85
C TYR A 48 -20.30 -22.14 13.28
N ASP A 49 -20.77 -22.17 14.53
CA ASP A 49 -21.71 -21.18 15.07
C ASP A 49 -21.06 -19.79 15.13
N GLN A 50 -19.81 -19.74 15.59
CA GLN A 50 -19.03 -18.50 15.61
C GLN A 50 -18.88 -17.90 14.21
N PHE A 51 -18.62 -18.75 13.21
CA PHE A 51 -18.50 -18.31 11.83
C PHE A 51 -19.83 -17.79 11.27
N VAL A 52 -20.95 -18.48 11.51
CA VAL A 52 -22.28 -18.07 11.06
C VAL A 52 -22.70 -16.73 11.67
N ILE A 53 -22.44 -16.53 12.97
CA ILE A 53 -22.71 -15.25 13.65
C ILE A 53 -21.84 -14.15 13.05
N TYR A 54 -20.54 -14.40 12.91
CA TYR A 54 -19.58 -13.44 12.36
C TYR A 54 -19.97 -13.01 10.95
N ILE A 55 -20.22 -13.96 10.04
CA ILE A 55 -20.54 -13.64 8.65
C ILE A 55 -21.88 -12.91 8.54
N SER A 56 -22.89 -13.30 9.34
CA SER A 56 -24.17 -12.59 9.41
C SER A 56 -23.99 -11.13 9.84
N ASN A 57 -23.15 -10.87 10.85
CA ASN A 57 -22.88 -9.51 11.31
C ASN A 57 -22.14 -8.69 10.26
N VAL A 58 -21.12 -9.28 9.61
CA VAL A 58 -20.38 -8.64 8.51
C VAL A 58 -21.32 -8.23 7.36
N PHE A 59 -22.27 -9.09 6.98
CA PHE A 59 -23.25 -8.75 5.94
C PHE A 59 -24.25 -7.66 6.35
N ARG A 60 -24.43 -7.42 7.66
CA ARG A 60 -25.22 -6.30 8.19
C ARG A 60 -24.38 -5.02 8.38
N GLY A 61 -23.09 -5.05 8.05
CA GLY A 61 -22.17 -3.93 8.24
C GLY A 61 -21.61 -3.82 9.67
N ASP A 62 -21.87 -4.82 10.53
CA ASP A 62 -21.33 -4.86 11.89
C ASP A 62 -20.05 -5.70 11.93
N LEU A 63 -18.90 -5.02 12.05
CA LEU A 63 -17.59 -5.65 12.22
C LEU A 63 -17.25 -5.96 13.68
N GLY A 64 -18.19 -5.71 14.60
CA GLY A 64 -18.00 -5.85 16.02
C GLY A 64 -17.30 -4.65 16.65
N TYR A 65 -16.71 -4.91 17.80
CA TYR A 65 -16.25 -3.90 18.74
C TYR A 65 -14.81 -4.19 19.17
N SER A 66 -13.96 -3.16 19.18
CA SER A 66 -12.61 -3.27 19.74
C SER A 66 -12.72 -3.23 21.25
N TYR A 67 -12.30 -4.31 21.92
CA TYR A 67 -12.31 -4.40 23.37
C TYR A 67 -11.20 -3.55 24.01
N LEU A 68 -10.11 -3.32 23.29
CA LEU A 68 -8.97 -2.53 23.76
C LEU A 68 -9.20 -1.04 23.63
N ARG A 69 -9.79 -0.60 22.51
CA ARG A 69 -10.03 0.81 22.22
C ARG A 69 -11.42 1.26 22.64
N SER A 70 -12.29 0.33 23.03
CA SER A 70 -13.66 0.59 23.41
C SER A 70 -14.42 1.39 22.33
N GLU A 71 -14.25 1.00 21.07
CA GLU A 71 -14.90 1.65 19.93
C GLU A 71 -15.36 0.64 18.87
N PRO A 72 -16.38 0.99 18.05
CA PRO A 72 -16.75 0.20 16.89
C PRO A 72 -15.60 0.04 15.90
N VAL A 73 -15.37 -1.19 15.42
CA VAL A 73 -14.24 -1.50 14.52
C VAL A 73 -14.32 -0.70 13.21
N ALA A 74 -15.53 -0.54 12.66
CA ALA A 74 -15.71 0.22 11.43
C ALA A 74 -15.25 1.68 11.56
N LYS A 75 -15.54 2.33 12.70
CA LYS A 75 -15.12 3.70 12.98
C LYS A 75 -13.59 3.82 13.01
N LEU A 76 -12.94 2.95 13.78
CA LEU A 76 -11.49 2.89 13.89
C LEU A 76 -10.80 2.75 12.54
N ILE A 77 -11.35 1.92 11.64
CA ILE A 77 -10.77 1.70 10.31
C ILE A 77 -10.99 2.92 9.42
N VAL A 78 -12.22 3.44 9.35
CA VAL A 78 -12.58 4.56 8.46
C VAL A 78 -11.76 5.81 8.76
N GLU A 79 -11.46 6.08 10.03
CA GLU A 79 -10.60 7.21 10.43
C GLU A 79 -9.15 7.06 9.96
N ARG A 80 -8.69 5.83 9.66
CA ARG A 80 -7.31 5.53 9.27
C ARG A 80 -7.13 5.38 7.76
N ILE A 81 -8.21 5.15 7.02
CA ILE A 81 -8.19 5.03 5.55
C ILE A 81 -7.53 6.26 4.89
N PRO A 82 -7.88 7.53 5.22
CA PRO A 82 -7.31 8.69 4.55
C PRO A 82 -5.79 8.78 4.67
N ALA A 83 -5.24 8.45 5.84
CA ALA A 83 -3.80 8.49 6.08
C ALA A 83 -3.07 7.43 5.23
N THR A 84 -3.59 6.20 5.17
CA THR A 84 -3.00 5.15 4.32
C THR A 84 -3.12 5.48 2.83
N LEU A 85 -4.29 5.99 2.39
CA LEU A 85 -4.48 6.38 0.99
C LEU A 85 -3.56 7.54 0.59
N LEU A 86 -3.40 8.55 1.44
CA LEU A 86 -2.47 9.65 1.19
C LEU A 86 -1.05 9.13 0.98
N LEU A 87 -0.59 8.23 1.85
CA LEU A 87 0.73 7.61 1.76
C LEU A 87 0.90 6.80 0.46
N VAL A 88 -0.01 5.85 0.22
CA VAL A 88 0.06 4.94 -0.92
C VAL A 88 -0.07 5.71 -2.24
N LEU A 89 -1.05 6.60 -2.38
CA LEU A 89 -1.25 7.36 -3.61
C LEU A 89 -0.09 8.31 -3.91
N THR A 90 0.51 8.93 -2.88
CA THR A 90 1.70 9.77 -3.06
C THR A 90 2.89 8.94 -3.53
N ALA A 91 3.12 7.77 -2.91
CA ALA A 91 4.18 6.86 -3.34
C ALA A 91 3.95 6.32 -4.76
N MET A 92 2.71 5.98 -5.12
CA MET A 92 2.32 5.58 -6.48
C MET A 92 2.61 6.69 -7.49
N PHE A 93 2.20 7.92 -7.17
CA PHE A 93 2.40 9.06 -8.06
C PHE A 93 3.89 9.34 -8.30
N ILE A 94 4.69 9.41 -7.22
CA ILE A 94 6.14 9.63 -7.33
C ILE A 94 6.80 8.50 -8.11
N SER A 95 6.44 7.25 -7.80
CA SER A 95 7.06 6.09 -8.44
C SER A 95 6.71 5.95 -9.92
N ALA A 96 5.46 6.21 -10.29
CA ALA A 96 5.03 6.28 -11.68
C ALA A 96 5.77 7.41 -12.42
N LEU A 97 5.74 8.63 -11.89
CA LEU A 97 6.34 9.79 -12.55
C LEU A 97 7.85 9.61 -12.76
N VAL A 98 8.58 9.30 -11.69
CA VAL A 98 10.04 9.16 -11.75
C VAL A 98 10.43 7.91 -12.53
N GLY A 99 9.77 6.77 -12.27
CA GLY A 99 10.06 5.52 -12.96
C GLY A 99 9.84 5.60 -14.46
N ILE A 100 8.77 6.27 -14.91
CA ILE A 100 8.50 6.48 -16.34
C ILE A 100 9.60 7.34 -16.97
N ILE A 101 9.96 8.45 -16.33
CA ILE A 101 10.99 9.37 -16.84
C ILE A 101 12.34 8.65 -16.93
N VAL A 102 12.79 8.03 -15.85
CA VAL A 102 14.08 7.34 -15.77
C VAL A 102 14.12 6.16 -16.74
N GLY A 103 13.06 5.36 -16.82
CA GLY A 103 12.98 4.22 -17.74
C GLY A 103 13.01 4.63 -19.21
N THR A 104 12.34 5.74 -19.55
CA THR A 104 12.37 6.29 -20.91
C THR A 104 13.76 6.81 -21.28
N ILE A 105 14.43 7.52 -20.37
CA ILE A 105 15.79 8.02 -20.58
C ILE A 105 16.78 6.84 -20.72
N ALA A 106 16.66 5.81 -19.89
CA ALA A 106 17.50 4.61 -19.96
C ALA A 106 17.35 3.88 -21.31
N ALA A 107 16.12 3.77 -21.82
CA ALA A 107 15.87 3.17 -23.14
C ALA A 107 16.43 4.01 -24.30
N ALA A 108 16.39 5.35 -24.18
CA ALA A 108 16.88 6.26 -25.20
C ALA A 108 18.42 6.37 -25.24
N ARG A 109 19.09 6.23 -24.10
CA ARG A 109 20.54 6.40 -23.97
C ARG A 109 21.23 5.04 -23.74
N ARG A 110 21.40 4.27 -24.82
CA ARG A 110 22.19 3.02 -24.81
C ARG A 110 23.63 3.31 -24.36
N GLY A 111 24.19 2.49 -23.46
CA GLY A 111 25.58 2.60 -22.99
C GLY A 111 25.70 2.55 -21.46
N VAL A 112 26.72 3.23 -20.90
CA VAL A 112 27.02 3.18 -19.45
C VAL A 112 25.85 3.70 -18.61
N ALA A 113 25.17 4.76 -19.06
CA ALA A 113 24.01 5.31 -18.35
C ALA A 113 22.87 4.29 -18.21
N ASP A 114 22.60 3.51 -19.26
CA ASP A 114 21.64 2.42 -19.24
C ASP A 114 22.07 1.31 -18.26
N LEU A 115 23.34 0.89 -18.32
CA LEU A 115 23.88 -0.12 -17.42
C LEU A 115 23.80 0.33 -15.95
N THR A 116 24.18 1.57 -15.64
CA THR A 116 24.13 2.12 -14.28
C THR A 116 22.71 2.21 -13.77
N LEU A 117 21.77 2.76 -14.55
CA LEU A 117 20.37 2.88 -14.14
C LEU A 117 19.69 1.51 -13.97
N SER A 118 20.01 0.55 -14.84
CA SER A 118 19.51 -0.81 -14.74
C SER A 118 20.07 -1.53 -13.51
N THR A 119 21.37 -1.35 -13.22
CA THR A 119 22.01 -1.94 -12.03
C THR A 119 21.46 -1.36 -10.74
N LEU A 120 21.31 -0.03 -10.66
CA LEU A 120 20.70 0.64 -9.50
C LEU A 120 19.26 0.18 -9.28
N SER A 121 18.49 -0.01 -10.36
CA SER A 121 17.13 -0.54 -10.28
C SER A 121 17.12 -1.96 -9.71
N ILE A 122 18.04 -2.84 -10.14
CA ILE A 122 18.13 -4.21 -9.60
C ILE A 122 18.45 -4.19 -8.10
N ILE A 123 19.42 -3.36 -7.69
CA ILE A 123 19.78 -3.22 -6.26
C ILE A 123 18.57 -2.73 -5.46
N GLY A 124 17.84 -1.72 -5.95
CA GLY A 124 16.65 -1.19 -5.28
C GLY A 124 15.55 -2.23 -5.07
N ILE A 125 15.38 -3.16 -6.02
CA ILE A 125 14.41 -4.26 -5.93
C ILE A 125 14.83 -5.31 -4.88
N SER A 126 16.13 -5.48 -4.64
CA SER A 126 16.64 -6.45 -3.67
C SER A 126 16.52 -5.99 -2.21
N ILE A 127 16.27 -4.70 -1.97
CA ILE A 127 16.20 -4.14 -0.63
C ILE A 127 14.77 -4.26 -0.08
N PRO A 128 14.56 -4.87 1.11
CA PRO A 128 13.25 -4.91 1.75
C PRO A 128 12.73 -3.50 2.12
N TYR A 129 11.44 -3.24 1.90
CA TYR A 129 10.80 -1.94 2.17
C TYR A 129 11.06 -1.43 3.61
N PHE A 130 10.85 -2.29 4.60
CA PHE A 130 10.97 -1.92 6.01
C PHE A 130 12.42 -1.56 6.37
N TRP A 131 13.40 -2.27 5.80
CA TRP A 131 14.80 -2.01 6.05
C TRP A 131 15.22 -0.69 5.42
N LEU A 132 14.80 -0.43 4.17
CA LEU A 132 15.04 0.86 3.52
C LEU A 132 14.43 2.00 4.34
N GLY A 133 13.20 1.83 4.82
CA GLY A 133 12.52 2.82 5.65
C GLY A 133 13.28 3.12 6.95
N GLN A 134 13.78 2.08 7.63
CA GLN A 134 14.60 2.23 8.83
C GLN A 134 15.90 3.01 8.55
N ILE A 135 16.60 2.68 7.46
CA ILE A 135 17.84 3.39 7.09
C ILE A 135 17.56 4.85 6.73
N ILE A 136 16.53 5.12 5.93
CA ILE A 136 16.12 6.49 5.58
C ILE A 136 15.78 7.29 6.84
N LEU A 137 15.02 6.70 7.77
CA LEU A 137 14.69 7.34 9.04
C LEU A 137 15.94 7.66 9.86
N ILE A 138 16.85 6.69 10.05
CA ILE A 138 18.09 6.91 10.82
C ILE A 138 18.94 8.00 10.19
N VAL A 139 19.15 7.98 8.87
CA VAL A 139 20.01 8.96 8.21
C VAL A 139 19.38 10.35 8.25
N PHE A 140 18.14 10.49 7.81
CA PHE A 140 17.54 11.80 7.56
C PHE A 140 16.88 12.43 8.79
N ALA A 141 16.31 11.61 9.68
CA ALA A 141 15.65 12.12 10.89
C ALA A 141 16.58 12.08 12.11
N VAL A 142 17.37 11.01 12.31
CA VAL A 142 18.22 10.88 13.51
C VAL A 142 19.58 11.58 13.34
N TRP A 143 20.33 11.26 12.28
CA TRP A 143 21.68 11.80 12.11
C TRP A 143 21.71 13.22 11.56
N LEU A 144 20.91 13.49 10.52
CA LEU A 144 20.87 14.81 9.90
C LEU A 144 19.88 15.77 10.59
N GLY A 145 18.86 15.24 11.27
CA GLY A 145 17.83 16.06 11.92
C GLY A 145 16.98 16.90 10.97
N ILE A 146 16.90 16.52 9.68
CA ILE A 146 16.21 17.29 8.62
C ILE A 146 14.73 16.94 8.55
N PHE A 147 14.30 15.81 9.11
CA PHE A 147 12.93 15.31 9.01
C PHE A 147 12.45 14.79 10.37
N PRO A 148 11.13 14.68 10.58
CA PRO A 148 10.58 14.20 11.83
C PRO A 148 10.82 12.69 12.01
N LEU A 149 10.88 12.24 13.26
CA LEU A 149 11.07 10.83 13.61
C LEU A 149 9.81 9.99 13.35
N GLY A 150 8.63 10.62 13.35
CA GLY A 150 7.38 9.95 13.03
C GLY A 150 6.16 10.81 13.31
N GLY A 151 4.99 10.22 13.08
CA GLY A 151 3.70 10.91 13.15
C GLY A 151 3.30 11.54 11.82
N MET A 152 2.09 12.11 11.77
CA MET A 152 1.54 12.80 10.60
C MET A 152 1.63 14.33 10.72
N VAL A 153 1.77 14.83 11.95
CA VAL A 153 1.84 16.25 12.28
C VAL A 153 2.74 16.45 13.49
N SER A 154 3.34 17.64 13.60
CA SER A 154 4.18 18.03 14.73
C SER A 154 3.36 18.13 16.02
N VAL A 155 3.85 17.52 17.09
CA VAL A 155 3.19 17.56 18.40
C VAL A 155 3.35 18.94 19.05
N GLY A 156 2.27 19.47 19.63
CA GLY A 156 2.29 20.73 20.37
C GLY A 156 2.02 21.99 19.55
N TYR A 157 1.70 21.84 18.26
CA TYR A 157 1.28 22.93 17.37
C TYR A 157 -0.12 22.67 16.82
N GLU A 158 -0.98 23.69 16.84
CA GLU A 158 -2.31 23.65 16.21
C GLU A 158 -2.26 24.34 14.85
N TYR A 159 -1.63 23.68 13.87
CA TYR A 159 -1.58 24.21 12.52
C TYR A 159 -2.95 24.21 11.84
N GLN A 160 -3.24 25.26 11.07
CA GLN A 160 -4.45 25.36 10.26
C GLN A 160 -4.12 25.78 8.83
N GLY A 161 -4.96 25.39 7.86
CA GLY A 161 -4.81 25.79 6.47
C GLY A 161 -3.50 25.31 5.82
N LEU A 162 -2.74 26.26 5.26
CA LEU A 162 -1.51 25.97 4.51
C LEU A 162 -0.40 25.39 5.40
N GLU A 163 -0.29 25.86 6.65
CA GLU A 163 0.74 25.38 7.58
C GLU A 163 0.53 23.89 7.91
N TYR A 164 -0.72 23.48 8.14
CA TYR A 164 -1.06 22.09 8.35
C TYR A 164 -0.69 21.23 7.14
N PHE A 165 -1.00 21.71 5.94
CA PHE A 165 -0.67 21.00 4.71
C PHE A 165 0.84 20.82 4.53
N LEU A 166 1.64 21.87 4.80
CA LEU A 166 3.10 21.79 4.70
C LEU A 166 3.71 20.87 5.75
N ASP A 167 3.19 20.90 6.98
CA ASP A 167 3.62 20.00 8.06
C ASP A 167 3.32 18.53 7.72
N VAL A 168 2.12 18.24 7.19
CA VAL A 168 1.77 16.90 6.70
C VAL A 168 2.70 16.46 5.56
N LEU A 169 3.00 17.32 4.58
CA LEU A 169 3.94 16.99 3.51
C LEU A 169 5.36 16.70 4.03
N TYR A 170 5.80 17.47 5.01
CA TYR A 170 7.09 17.28 5.65
C TYR A 170 7.18 15.91 6.35
N HIS A 171 6.14 15.51 7.09
CA HIS A 171 6.04 14.19 7.71
C HIS A 171 5.87 13.06 6.69
N LEU A 172 5.17 13.31 5.59
CA LEU A 172 4.89 12.35 4.53
C LEU A 172 6.12 12.01 3.68
N THR A 173 7.12 12.90 3.63
CA THR A 173 8.24 12.80 2.68
C THR A 173 9.01 11.49 2.82
N LEU A 174 9.51 11.15 4.01
CA LEU A 174 10.30 9.93 4.20
C LEU A 174 9.48 8.63 4.05
N PRO A 175 8.26 8.51 4.63
CA PRO A 175 7.39 7.36 4.39
C PRO A 175 7.07 7.15 2.91
N ALA A 176 6.68 8.22 2.20
CA ALA A 176 6.31 8.14 0.78
C ALA A 176 7.51 7.78 -0.08
N MET A 177 8.69 8.35 0.20
CA MET A 177 9.92 8.02 -0.52
C MET A 177 10.36 6.57 -0.30
N THR A 178 10.20 6.04 0.92
CA THR A 178 10.48 4.64 1.24
C THR A 178 9.69 3.69 0.34
N LEU A 179 8.38 3.92 0.23
CA LEU A 179 7.52 3.14 -0.66
C LEU A 179 7.82 3.42 -2.14
N ALA A 180 8.09 4.68 -2.50
CA ALA A 180 8.31 5.08 -3.89
C ALA A 180 9.60 4.48 -4.46
N ILE A 181 10.73 4.49 -3.75
CA ILE A 181 12.04 4.06 -4.26
C ILE A 181 12.01 2.63 -4.81
N PHE A 182 11.40 1.70 -4.07
CA PHE A 182 11.25 0.32 -4.53
C PHE A 182 10.44 0.24 -5.84
N ASN A 183 9.36 1.02 -5.91
CA ASN A 183 8.45 1.03 -7.05
C ASN A 183 9.01 1.80 -8.26
N ILE A 184 9.87 2.80 -8.02
CA ILE A 184 10.62 3.48 -9.08
C ILE A 184 11.48 2.48 -9.81
N ALA A 185 12.18 1.60 -9.10
CA ALA A 185 13.06 0.60 -9.71
C ALA A 185 12.29 -0.38 -10.62
N PHE A 186 11.16 -0.90 -10.15
CA PHE A 186 10.30 -1.76 -10.97
C PHE A 186 9.69 -1.02 -12.16
N THR A 187 9.11 0.16 -11.94
CA THR A 187 8.48 0.98 -12.97
C THR A 187 9.49 1.39 -14.04
N THR A 188 10.72 1.73 -13.64
CA THR A 188 11.84 2.02 -14.54
C THR A 188 12.14 0.83 -15.44
N LYS A 189 12.25 -0.38 -14.87
CA LYS A 189 12.54 -1.60 -15.62
C LYS A 189 11.46 -1.91 -16.66
N ILE A 190 10.19 -1.84 -16.26
CA ILE A 190 9.05 -2.11 -17.15
C ILE A 190 8.95 -1.06 -18.24
N THR A 191 9.05 0.22 -17.89
CA THR A 191 9.02 1.32 -18.86
C THR A 191 10.14 1.18 -19.86
N ARG A 192 11.38 0.94 -19.39
CA ARG A 192 12.54 0.76 -20.26
C ARG A 192 12.34 -0.38 -21.26
N GLY A 193 11.90 -1.55 -20.79
CA GLY A 193 11.63 -2.70 -21.67
C GLY A 193 10.58 -2.37 -22.73
N SER A 194 9.47 -1.76 -22.29
CA SER A 194 8.34 -1.39 -23.16
C SER A 194 8.73 -0.32 -24.19
N VAL A 195 9.55 0.66 -23.80
CA VAL A 195 10.06 1.69 -24.72
C VAL A 195 11.03 1.08 -25.74
N LEU A 196 11.92 0.18 -25.32
CA LEU A 196 12.83 -0.51 -26.24
C LEU A 196 12.09 -1.33 -27.30
N GLU A 197 11.05 -2.06 -26.89
CA GLU A 197 10.18 -2.82 -27.80
C GLU A 197 9.37 -1.90 -28.72
N ALA A 198 8.86 -0.77 -28.21
CA ALA A 198 8.16 0.21 -29.03
C ALA A 198 9.08 0.83 -30.10
N LEU A 199 10.36 1.06 -29.78
CA LEU A 199 11.34 1.65 -30.69
C LEU A 199 11.74 0.75 -31.88
N THR A 200 11.42 -0.54 -31.85
CA THR A 200 11.66 -1.48 -32.96
C THR A 200 10.48 -1.60 -33.93
N GLN A 201 9.37 -0.90 -33.67
CA GLN A 201 8.14 -1.01 -34.47
C GLN A 201 8.19 -0.18 -35.77
N ASP A 202 7.48 -0.63 -36.81
CA ASP A 202 7.48 -0.01 -38.14
C ASP A 202 7.02 1.45 -38.17
N TYR A 203 6.09 1.83 -37.27
CA TYR A 203 5.62 3.21 -37.17
C TYR A 203 6.73 4.17 -36.66
N ILE A 204 7.70 3.65 -35.90
CA ILE A 204 8.88 4.41 -35.45
C ILE A 204 9.87 4.60 -36.61
N VAL A 205 10.10 3.55 -37.42
CA VAL A 205 10.93 3.65 -38.63
C VAL A 205 10.34 4.71 -39.57
N THR A 206 9.03 4.68 -39.76
CA THR A 206 8.30 5.68 -40.56
C THR A 206 8.44 7.10 -39.97
N ALA A 207 8.33 7.25 -38.65
CA ALA A 207 8.52 8.54 -37.98
C ALA A 207 9.93 9.10 -38.17
N ARG A 208 10.96 8.25 -38.07
CA ARG A 208 12.36 8.62 -38.33
C ARG A 208 12.59 8.99 -39.78
N ALA A 209 12.03 8.23 -40.73
CA ALA A 209 12.11 8.52 -42.17
C ALA A 209 11.47 9.87 -42.53
N LYS A 210 10.47 10.32 -41.77
CA LYS A 210 9.86 11.66 -41.89
C LYS A 210 10.72 12.79 -41.29
N GLY A 211 11.92 12.51 -40.78
CA GLY A 211 12.83 13.49 -40.19
C GLY A 211 12.40 14.00 -38.80
N ILE A 212 11.53 13.27 -38.09
CA ILE A 212 11.11 13.65 -36.74
C ILE A 212 12.32 13.52 -35.80
N PRO A 213 12.62 14.53 -34.96
CA PRO A 213 13.75 14.47 -34.04
C PRO A 213 13.60 13.31 -33.03
N GLU A 214 14.71 12.65 -32.69
CA GLU A 214 14.72 11.43 -31.87
C GLU A 214 14.04 11.62 -30.50
N SER A 215 14.16 12.81 -29.89
CA SER A 215 13.46 13.13 -28.64
C SER A 215 11.93 13.05 -28.78
N ARG A 216 11.37 13.54 -29.90
CA ARG A 216 9.92 13.39 -30.15
C ARG A 216 9.57 11.94 -30.50
N VAL A 217 10.42 11.23 -31.23
CA VAL A 217 10.21 9.80 -31.52
C VAL A 217 10.07 9.02 -30.22
N VAL A 218 10.98 9.23 -29.27
CA VAL A 218 10.95 8.55 -27.97
C VAL A 218 9.75 8.99 -27.13
N PHE A 219 9.64 10.28 -26.77
CA PHE A 219 8.66 10.75 -25.78
C PHE A 219 7.23 10.82 -26.29
N ARG A 220 7.02 10.99 -27.60
CA ARG A 220 5.66 11.15 -28.17
C ARG A 220 5.16 9.90 -28.88
N HIS A 221 6.04 9.16 -29.55
CA HIS A 221 5.63 8.01 -30.37
C HIS A 221 5.89 6.66 -29.68
N ALA A 222 7.08 6.45 -29.11
CA ALA A 222 7.38 5.21 -28.42
C ALA A 222 6.70 5.14 -27.04
N LEU A 223 6.85 6.18 -26.22
CA LEU A 223 6.34 6.19 -24.85
C LEU A 223 4.82 5.99 -24.77
N ARG A 224 4.04 6.57 -25.70
CA ARG A 224 2.57 6.45 -25.68
C ARG A 224 2.10 5.00 -25.71
N ASN A 225 2.74 4.14 -26.50
CA ASN A 225 2.41 2.72 -26.55
C ASN A 225 3.08 1.94 -25.40
N ALA A 226 4.27 2.38 -24.98
CA ALA A 226 4.98 1.81 -23.84
C ALA A 226 4.32 2.08 -22.47
N LEU A 227 3.37 3.03 -22.38
CA LEU A 227 2.63 3.31 -21.15
C LEU A 227 1.58 2.24 -20.84
N ILE A 228 1.11 1.47 -21.82
CA ILE A 228 0.06 0.46 -21.61
C ILE A 228 0.50 -0.57 -20.56
N PRO A 229 1.67 -1.24 -20.68
CA PRO A 229 2.14 -2.17 -19.65
C PRO A 229 2.43 -1.50 -18.31
N VAL A 230 2.87 -0.23 -18.32
CA VAL A 230 3.19 0.53 -17.11
C VAL A 230 1.93 0.82 -16.28
N VAL A 231 0.83 1.19 -16.93
CA VAL A 231 -0.46 1.43 -16.27
C VAL A 231 -1.02 0.14 -15.70
N THR A 232 -0.98 -0.96 -16.46
CA THR A 232 -1.41 -2.29 -15.98
C THR A 232 -0.62 -2.72 -14.75
N TYR A 233 0.70 -2.57 -14.77
CA TYR A 233 1.54 -2.89 -13.62
C TYR A 233 1.24 -1.99 -12.42
N THR A 234 1.14 -0.67 -12.63
CA THR A 234 0.86 0.29 -11.56
C THR A 234 -0.44 -0.06 -10.84
N GLY A 235 -1.45 -0.48 -11.59
CA GLY A 235 -2.71 -0.90 -11.02
C GLY A 235 -2.64 -2.19 -10.20
N PHE A 236 -2.05 -3.25 -10.76
CA PHE A 236 -1.80 -4.50 -10.03
C PHE A 236 -1.01 -4.27 -8.73
N ASN A 237 -0.05 -3.35 -8.79
CA ASN A 237 0.85 -3.06 -7.68
C ASN A 237 0.19 -2.30 -6.50
N THR A 238 -1.04 -1.78 -6.67
CA THR A 238 -1.76 -1.10 -5.59
C THR A 238 -1.95 -1.98 -4.35
N GLY A 239 -2.25 -3.27 -4.56
CA GLY A 239 -2.40 -4.23 -3.45
C GLY A 239 -1.08 -4.51 -2.72
N VAL A 240 0.03 -4.58 -3.47
CA VAL A 240 1.38 -4.78 -2.91
C VAL A 240 1.79 -3.57 -2.08
N LEU A 241 1.47 -2.36 -2.55
CA LEU A 241 1.75 -1.12 -1.83
C LEU A 241 0.99 -1.00 -0.51
N LEU A 242 -0.24 -1.50 -0.43
CA LEU A 242 -0.98 -1.56 0.83
C LEU A 242 -0.30 -2.47 1.86
N VAL A 243 0.29 -3.59 1.42
CA VAL A 243 1.09 -4.46 2.30
C VAL A 243 2.38 -3.76 2.74
N GLY A 244 3.10 -3.12 1.81
CA GLY A 244 4.29 -2.34 2.12
C GLY A 244 4.02 -1.16 3.06
N ALA A 245 2.83 -0.56 2.96
CA ALA A 245 2.38 0.52 3.83
C ALA A 245 2.28 0.06 5.29
N ILE A 246 1.91 -1.20 5.59
CA ILE A 246 1.85 -1.70 6.97
C ILE A 246 3.17 -1.48 7.71
N LEU A 247 4.27 -1.93 7.12
CA LEU A 247 5.58 -1.82 7.73
C LEU A 247 6.07 -0.37 7.73
N THR A 248 5.84 0.36 6.63
CA THR A 248 6.25 1.77 6.52
C THR A 248 5.54 2.63 7.57
N GLU A 249 4.23 2.46 7.73
CA GLU A 249 3.45 3.17 8.72
C GLU A 249 3.90 2.86 10.15
N THR A 250 4.28 1.61 10.42
CA THR A 250 4.80 1.22 11.72
C THR A 250 6.17 1.87 12.00
N VAL A 251 7.07 1.88 11.01
CA VAL A 251 8.42 2.45 11.14
C VAL A 251 8.37 3.96 11.40
N PHE A 252 7.51 4.67 10.67
CA PHE A 252 7.40 6.13 10.75
C PHE A 252 6.28 6.61 11.69
N ALA A 253 5.69 5.71 12.49
CA ALA A 253 4.53 6.01 13.34
C ALA A 253 3.40 6.78 12.60
N TRP A 254 3.19 6.46 11.31
CA TRP A 254 2.16 7.06 10.50
C TRP A 254 0.80 6.47 10.88
N PRO A 255 -0.21 7.29 11.20
CA PRO A 255 -1.48 6.83 11.78
C PRO A 255 -2.44 6.27 10.72
N GLY A 256 -2.00 5.29 9.93
CA GLY A 256 -2.82 4.60 8.93
C GLY A 256 -3.39 3.25 9.41
N MET A 257 -4.05 2.54 8.49
CA MET A 257 -4.64 1.22 8.74
C MET A 257 -3.60 0.15 9.02
N GLY A 258 -2.40 0.30 8.46
CA GLY A 258 -1.30 -0.64 8.63
C GLY A 258 -0.71 -0.60 10.03
N SER A 259 -0.47 0.59 10.57
CA SER A 259 -0.10 0.74 12.00
C SER A 259 -1.21 0.19 12.91
N LEU A 260 -2.49 0.47 12.61
CA LEU A 260 -3.63 -0.08 13.34
C LEU A 260 -3.65 -1.62 13.31
N LEU A 261 -3.34 -2.23 12.16
CA LEU A 261 -3.25 -3.68 12.02
C LEU A 261 -2.11 -4.26 12.86
N TYR A 262 -0.93 -3.64 12.79
CA TYR A 262 0.24 -4.06 13.56
C TYR A 262 -0.06 -4.06 15.07
N ASP A 263 -0.61 -2.95 15.58
CA ASP A 263 -0.99 -2.82 16.98
C ASP A 263 -2.06 -3.86 17.37
N SER A 264 -3.04 -4.07 16.51
CA SER A 264 -4.15 -5.00 16.76
C SER A 264 -3.68 -6.45 16.76
N ILE A 265 -2.71 -6.82 15.94
CA ILE A 265 -2.07 -8.14 16.00
C ILE A 265 -1.30 -8.29 17.31
N ARG A 266 -0.49 -7.29 17.68
CA ARG A 266 0.34 -7.31 18.89
C ARG A 266 -0.52 -7.42 20.16
N LEU A 267 -1.64 -6.71 20.21
CA LEU A 267 -2.57 -6.69 21.33
C LEU A 267 -3.69 -7.74 21.22
N ARG A 268 -3.67 -8.60 20.18
CA ARG A 268 -4.70 -9.62 19.88
C ARG A 268 -6.14 -9.05 19.80
N ASP A 269 -6.29 -7.86 19.27
CA ASP A 269 -7.58 -7.24 18.94
C ASP A 269 -8.15 -7.83 17.64
N TYR A 270 -8.62 -9.08 17.73
CA TYR A 270 -9.06 -9.86 16.58
C TYR A 270 -10.21 -9.25 15.77
N PRO A 271 -11.25 -8.63 16.37
CA PRO A 271 -12.28 -7.94 15.59
C PRO A 271 -11.68 -6.88 14.66
N VAL A 272 -10.70 -6.10 15.14
CA VAL A 272 -10.05 -5.06 14.34
C VAL A 272 -9.20 -5.66 13.23
N VAL A 273 -8.43 -6.72 13.52
CA VAL A 273 -7.62 -7.44 12.51
C VAL A 273 -8.51 -7.93 11.36
N LEU A 274 -9.62 -8.60 11.70
CA LEU A 274 -10.58 -9.12 10.72
C LEU A 274 -11.24 -7.99 9.91
N GLY A 275 -11.64 -6.91 10.59
CA GLY A 275 -12.21 -5.74 9.94
C GLY A 275 -11.26 -5.09 8.93
N ILE A 276 -9.98 -4.93 9.30
CA ILE A 276 -8.95 -4.35 8.41
C ILE A 276 -8.75 -5.22 7.18
N PHE A 277 -8.74 -6.55 7.31
CA PHE A 277 -8.62 -7.42 6.12
C PHE A 277 -9.82 -7.31 5.19
N ILE A 278 -11.04 -7.17 5.72
CA ILE A 278 -12.24 -6.95 4.91
C ILE A 278 -12.16 -5.60 4.18
N TYR A 279 -11.95 -4.50 4.92
CA TYR A 279 -11.87 -3.15 4.34
C TYR A 279 -10.70 -3.03 3.35
N GLY A 280 -9.53 -3.55 3.69
CA GLY A 280 -8.38 -3.60 2.81
C GLY A 280 -8.68 -4.34 1.52
N SER A 281 -9.41 -5.46 1.58
CA SER A 281 -9.82 -6.21 0.39
C SER A 281 -10.82 -5.43 -0.46
N ILE A 282 -11.76 -4.71 0.16
CA ILE A 282 -12.69 -3.82 -0.57
C ILE A 282 -11.89 -2.72 -1.28
N ILE A 283 -10.95 -2.08 -0.60
CA ILE A 283 -10.10 -1.02 -1.18
C ILE A 283 -9.29 -1.55 -2.36
N VAL A 284 -8.68 -2.74 -2.23
CA VAL A 284 -7.93 -3.37 -3.33
C VAL A 284 -8.84 -3.67 -4.53
N ILE A 285 -10.03 -4.21 -4.29
CA ILE A 285 -11.01 -4.49 -5.36
C ILE A 285 -11.42 -3.20 -6.06
N LEU A 286 -11.72 -2.14 -5.30
CA LEU A 286 -12.07 -0.84 -5.86
C LEU A 286 -10.91 -0.23 -6.65
N ALA A 287 -9.68 -0.33 -6.15
CA ALA A 287 -8.49 0.14 -6.86
C ALA A 287 -8.28 -0.61 -8.19
N ASN A 288 -8.41 -1.94 -8.17
CA ASN A 288 -8.31 -2.75 -9.39
C ASN A 288 -9.41 -2.39 -10.39
N LEU A 289 -10.65 -2.19 -9.93
CA LEU A 289 -11.75 -1.75 -10.80
C LEU A 289 -11.46 -0.39 -11.44
N ILE A 290 -10.91 0.57 -10.70
CA ILE A 290 -10.50 1.88 -11.23
C ILE A 290 -9.44 1.70 -12.32
N VAL A 291 -8.45 0.83 -12.09
CA VAL A 291 -7.40 0.52 -13.06
C VAL A 291 -7.97 -0.10 -14.33
N ASP A 292 -8.87 -1.08 -14.20
CA ASP A 292 -9.49 -1.76 -15.34
C ASP A 292 -10.29 -0.76 -16.20
N VAL A 293 -11.00 0.18 -15.55
CA VAL A 293 -11.70 1.27 -16.23
C VAL A 293 -10.70 2.20 -16.94
N LEU A 294 -9.63 2.62 -16.27
CA LEU A 294 -8.57 3.45 -16.87
C LEU A 294 -7.91 2.76 -18.06
N TYR A 295 -7.68 1.46 -17.96
CA TYR A 295 -7.13 0.64 -19.03
C TYR A 295 -8.07 0.63 -20.25
N GLY A 296 -9.37 0.44 -20.06
CA GLY A 296 -10.37 0.50 -21.13
C GLY A 296 -10.57 1.89 -21.75
N ILE A 297 -10.15 2.97 -21.07
CA ILE A 297 -10.11 4.33 -21.63
C ILE A 297 -8.83 4.55 -22.44
N ILE A 298 -7.69 4.07 -21.94
CA ILE A 298 -6.37 4.27 -22.53
C ILE A 298 -6.18 3.42 -23.80
N ASP A 299 -6.68 2.19 -23.79
CA ASP A 299 -6.62 1.30 -24.94
C ASP A 299 -8.02 0.89 -25.42
N PRO A 300 -8.56 1.60 -26.45
CA PRO A 300 -9.84 1.29 -27.05
C PRO A 300 -9.89 -0.09 -27.73
N ARG A 301 -8.76 -0.77 -27.94
CA ARG A 301 -8.70 -2.08 -28.62
C ARG A 301 -9.16 -3.24 -27.73
N ILE A 302 -9.24 -3.04 -26.42
CA ILE A 302 -9.81 -4.02 -25.47
C ILE A 302 -11.33 -3.88 -25.35
N ARG A 303 -11.94 -2.82 -25.89
CA ARG A 303 -13.41 -2.74 -25.97
C ARG A 303 -13.91 -3.73 -27.01
N LEU A 304 -14.47 -4.83 -26.49
CA LEU A 304 -15.32 -5.86 -27.11
C LEU A 304 -14.61 -7.16 -27.57
N ARG A 305 -14.57 -8.13 -26.67
CA ARG A 305 -15.28 -9.42 -26.88
C ARG A 305 -16.04 -9.79 -25.62
#